data_AF-A0A127SGP7-F1
#
_entry.id   AF-A0A127SGP7-F1
#
_cell.length_a   1.000
_cell.length_b   1.000
_cell.length_c   1.000
_cell.angle_alpha   90.00
_cell.angle_beta   90.00
_cell.angle_gamma   90.00
#
_symmetry.space_group_name_H-M   'P 1'
#
loop_
_entity.id
_entity.type
_entity.pdbx_description
1 polymer ?
#
loop_
_entity_poly.entity_id
_entity_poly.type
_entity_poly.pdbx_seq_one_letter_code
_entity_poly.pdbx_strand_id
1 'polypeptide(L)'
;QRDLAAWVGKWQAKYPKLVDWVEANITETLTFYRLPRAHHKHLKSTNMLERLNEEIKRRTLVVRIFPNTESCLRLIRALCVETHETWLEDNRYLNMTFLTEQKKELLRLAA
;
A
#
# COMPACT_ATOMS: atom_id res chain seq x y z
N GLN A 1 5.69 -17.08 -15.44
CA GLN A 1 5.13 -16.66 -16.75
C GLN A 1 3.95 -17.52 -17.18
N ARG A 2 3.99 -18.86 -17.03
CA ARG A 2 2.85 -19.75 -17.35
C ARG A 2 1.53 -19.36 -16.67
N ASP A 3 1.57 -19.04 -15.37
CA ASP A 3 0.35 -18.67 -14.62
C ASP A 3 -0.24 -17.33 -15.07
N LEU A 4 0.61 -16.38 -15.46
CA LEU A 4 0.17 -15.10 -16.02
C LEU A 4 -0.53 -15.31 -17.36
N ALA A 5 0.05 -16.13 -18.26
CA ALA A 5 -0.57 -16.43 -19.55
C ALA A 5 -1.93 -17.14 -19.39
N ALA A 6 -2.05 -18.07 -18.44
CA ALA A 6 -3.31 -18.71 -18.13
C ALA A 6 -4.36 -17.72 -17.57
N TRP A 7 -3.91 -16.78 -16.73
CA TRP A 7 -4.76 -15.72 -16.18
C TRP A 7 -5.24 -14.74 -17.27
N VAL A 8 -4.34 -14.31 -18.15
CA VAL A 8 -4.64 -13.47 -19.33
C VAL A 8 -5.69 -14.15 -20.20
N GLY A 9 -5.46 -15.40 -20.61
CA GLY A 9 -6.40 -16.15 -21.45
C GLY A 9 -7.79 -16.31 -20.82
N LYS A 10 -7.87 -16.40 -19.48
CA LYS A 10 -9.14 -16.50 -18.75
C LYS A 10 -9.91 -15.17 -18.71
N TRP A 11 -9.22 -14.04 -18.56
CA TRP A 11 -9.86 -12.76 -18.26
C TRP A 11 -9.92 -11.77 -19.42
N GLN A 12 -9.15 -11.98 -20.50
CA GLN A 12 -9.04 -11.06 -21.63
C GLN A 12 -10.40 -10.67 -22.21
N ALA A 13 -11.28 -11.66 -22.42
CA ALA A 13 -12.59 -11.42 -23.04
C ALA A 13 -13.53 -10.60 -22.15
N LYS A 14 -13.40 -10.71 -20.82
CA LYS A 14 -14.31 -10.07 -19.87
C LYS A 14 -13.80 -8.71 -19.38
N TYR A 15 -12.48 -8.59 -19.20
CA TYR A 15 -11.86 -7.40 -18.62
C TYR A 15 -10.58 -6.99 -19.38
N PRO A 16 -10.68 -6.64 -20.67
CA PRO A 16 -9.51 -6.38 -21.52
C PRO A 16 -8.60 -5.28 -20.93
N LYS A 17 -9.18 -4.16 -20.47
CA LYS A 17 -8.42 -3.06 -19.86
C LYS A 17 -7.62 -3.48 -18.62
N LEU A 18 -8.17 -4.39 -17.81
CA LEU A 18 -7.47 -4.90 -16.62
C LEU A 18 -6.28 -5.76 -17.05
N VAL A 19 -6.48 -6.59 -18.07
CA VAL A 19 -5.41 -7.46 -18.55
C VAL A 19 -4.30 -6.64 -19.20
N ASP A 20 -4.62 -5.66 -20.04
CA ASP A 20 -3.64 -4.74 -20.62
C ASP A 20 -2.81 -4.04 -19.52
N TRP A 21 -3.47 -3.57 -18.46
CA TRP A 21 -2.78 -2.97 -17.32
C TRP A 21 -1.88 -3.96 -16.58
N VAL A 22 -2.36 -5.18 -16.35
CA VAL A 22 -1.57 -6.24 -15.69
C VAL A 22 -0.34 -6.57 -16.52
N GLU A 23 -0.48 -6.80 -17.82
CA GLU A 23 0.67 -7.13 -18.69
C GLU A 23 1.74 -6.03 -18.67
N ALA A 24 1.32 -4.76 -18.59
CA ALA A 24 2.24 -3.62 -18.50
C ALA A 24 2.87 -3.42 -17.11
N ASN A 25 2.20 -3.77 -16.00
CA ASN A 25 2.58 -3.34 -14.63
C ASN A 25 2.76 -4.48 -13.61
N ILE A 26 2.58 -5.74 -14.01
CA ILE A 26 2.65 -6.87 -13.07
C ILE A 26 4.06 -7.05 -12.51
N THR A 27 5.09 -6.68 -13.28
CA THR A 27 6.49 -6.83 -12.86
C THR A 27 6.79 -5.99 -11.62
N GLU A 28 6.31 -4.76 -11.59
CA GLU A 28 6.38 -3.84 -10.45
C GLU A 28 5.62 -4.41 -9.26
N THR A 29 4.42 -4.96 -9.49
CA THR A 29 3.60 -5.56 -8.44
C THR A 29 4.29 -6.77 -7.80
N LEU A 30 4.95 -7.61 -8.62
CA LEU A 30 5.67 -8.80 -8.15
C LEU A 30 6.94 -8.46 -7.34
N THR A 31 7.42 -7.23 -7.35
CA THR A 31 8.53 -6.80 -6.47
C THR A 31 8.21 -6.97 -5.00
N PHE A 32 6.92 -7.02 -4.63
CA PHE A 32 6.43 -7.40 -3.31
C PHE A 32 7.10 -8.67 -2.76
N TYR A 33 7.29 -9.68 -3.61
CA TYR A 33 7.88 -10.96 -3.19
C TYR A 33 9.38 -10.88 -2.85
N ARG A 34 10.04 -9.76 -3.17
CA ARG A 34 11.43 -9.50 -2.77
C ARG A 34 11.53 -9.11 -1.29
N LEU A 35 10.44 -8.64 -0.68
CA LEU A 35 10.41 -8.22 0.71
C LEU A 35 10.42 -9.44 1.66
N PRO A 36 10.85 -9.27 2.93
CA PRO A 36 10.83 -10.35 3.91
C PRO A 36 9.43 -10.94 4.05
N ARG A 37 9.33 -12.27 4.13
CA ARG A 37 8.05 -12.98 4.29
C ARG A 37 7.25 -12.51 5.50
N ALA A 38 7.94 -12.12 6.58
CA ALA A 38 7.31 -11.55 7.78
C ALA A 38 6.52 -10.26 7.50
N HIS A 39 6.87 -9.50 6.46
CA HIS A 39 6.17 -8.28 6.07
C HIS A 39 4.94 -8.54 5.18
N HIS A 40 4.87 -9.71 4.53
CA HIS A 40 3.81 -9.99 3.56
C HIS A 40 2.41 -9.93 4.18
N LYS A 41 2.25 -10.34 5.44
CA LYS A 41 0.97 -10.26 6.16
C LYS A 41 0.43 -8.82 6.21
N HIS A 42 1.28 -7.86 6.54
CA HIS A 42 0.88 -6.46 6.73
C HIS A 42 0.84 -5.68 5.42
N LEU A 43 1.73 -6.01 4.47
CA LEU A 43 1.82 -5.31 3.18
C LEU A 43 0.83 -5.81 2.12
N LYS A 44 0.31 -7.03 2.26
CA LYS A 44 -0.76 -7.53 1.39
C LYS A 44 -2.11 -6.86 1.67
N SER A 45 -2.31 -6.37 2.89
CA SER A 45 -3.57 -5.78 3.33
C SER A 45 -3.62 -4.28 3.03
N THR A 46 -4.76 -3.82 2.51
CA THR A 46 -5.08 -2.40 2.31
C THR A 46 -5.87 -1.80 3.47
N ASN A 47 -6.22 -2.59 4.50
CA ASN A 47 -7.12 -2.17 5.59
C ASN A 47 -6.71 -0.86 6.26
N MET A 48 -5.40 -0.66 6.51
CA MET A 48 -4.91 0.57 7.15
C MET A 48 -5.11 1.80 6.26
N LEU A 49 -4.85 1.65 4.95
CA LEU A 49 -5.04 2.72 3.98
C LEU A 49 -6.53 3.01 3.76
N GLU A 50 -7.35 1.98 3.68
CA GLU A 50 -8.80 2.10 3.55
C GLU A 50 -9.41 2.80 4.76
N ARG A 51 -9.03 2.39 5.98
CA ARG A 51 -9.49 3.01 7.22
C ARG A 51 -9.10 4.50 7.31
N LEU A 52 -7.87 4.85 6.93
CA LEU A 52 -7.43 6.26 6.90
C LEU A 52 -8.23 7.06 5.85
N ASN A 53 -8.44 6.51 4.67
CA ASN A 53 -9.22 7.16 3.61
C ASN A 53 -10.70 7.33 3.98
N GLU A 54 -11.28 6.35 4.65
CA GLU A 54 -12.64 6.44 5.20
C GLU A 54 -12.74 7.54 6.25
N GLU A 55 -11.74 7.68 7.12
CA GLU A 55 -11.71 8.74 8.13
C GLU A 55 -11.57 10.13 7.50
N ILE A 56 -10.72 10.27 6.48
CA ILE A 56 -10.62 11.51 5.69
C ILE A 56 -11.98 11.85 5.08
N LYS A 57 -12.66 10.88 4.44
CA LYS A 57 -14.00 11.07 3.86
C LYS A 57 -15.02 11.46 4.94
N ARG A 58 -14.99 10.80 6.10
CA ARG A 58 -15.91 11.07 7.21
C ARG A 58 -15.77 12.49 7.75
N ARG A 59 -14.54 12.94 8.04
CA ARG A 59 -14.29 14.30 8.58
C ARG A 59 -14.57 15.40 7.55
N THR A 60 -14.24 15.16 6.28
CA THR A 60 -14.53 16.13 5.21
C THR A 60 -16.02 16.22 4.88
N LEU A 61 -16.77 15.11 4.99
CA LEU A 61 -18.22 15.09 4.75
C LEU A 61 -19.00 15.96 5.74
N VAL A 62 -18.53 16.09 6.99
CA VAL A 62 -19.17 16.96 7.99
C VAL A 62 -19.08 18.44 7.59
N VAL A 63 -17.95 18.87 7.03
CA VAL A 63 -17.73 20.25 6.61
C VAL A 63 -18.48 20.58 5.31
N ARG A 64 -18.65 19.60 4.41
CA ARG A 64 -19.29 19.68 3.09
C ARG A 64 -18.62 20.63 2.09
N ILE A 65 -18.40 21.89 2.46
CA ILE A 65 -17.82 22.94 1.61
C ILE A 65 -16.71 23.64 2.38
N PHE A 66 -15.52 23.69 1.79
CA PHE A 66 -14.39 24.41 2.36
C PHE A 66 -14.26 25.80 1.73
N PRO A 67 -13.88 26.84 2.50
CA PRO A 67 -13.72 28.19 1.98
C PRO A 67 -12.52 28.35 1.04
N ASN A 68 -11.51 27.48 1.15
CA ASN A 68 -10.35 27.40 0.25
C ASN A 68 -9.63 26.05 0.44
N THR A 69 -8.67 25.76 -0.44
CA THR A 69 -7.86 24.53 -0.41
C THR A 69 -7.01 24.40 0.85
N GLU A 70 -6.47 25.50 1.38
CA GLU A 70 -5.64 25.50 2.59
C GLU A 70 -6.44 25.04 3.82
N SER A 71 -7.70 25.45 3.94
CA SER A 71 -8.58 25.00 5.03
C SER A 71 -8.83 23.49 4.98
N CYS A 72 -9.03 22.91 3.79
CA CYS A 72 -9.16 21.47 3.62
C CYS A 72 -7.86 20.74 3.98
N LEU A 73 -6.73 21.26 3.49
CA LEU A 73 -5.41 20.70 3.74
C LEU A 73 -5.05 20.72 5.23
N ARG A 74 -5.42 21.77 5.98
CA ARG A 74 -5.23 21.85 7.43
C ARG A 74 -5.98 20.72 8.16
N LEU A 75 -7.24 20.47 7.80
CA LEU A 75 -8.03 19.39 8.42
C LEU A 75 -7.40 18.01 8.16
N ILE A 76 -7.05 17.73 6.91
CA ILE A 76 -6.46 16.44 6.52
C ILE A 76 -5.11 16.26 7.21
N ARG A 77 -4.25 17.28 7.24
CA ARG A 77 -2.96 17.23 7.92
C ARG A 77 -3.12 16.99 9.42
N ALA A 78 -4.05 17.68 10.08
CA ALA A 78 -4.32 17.47 11.50
C ALA A 78 -4.73 16.00 11.79
N LEU A 79 -5.59 15.42 10.96
CA LEU A 79 -5.95 14.00 11.06
C LEU A 79 -4.75 13.07 10.84
N CYS A 80 -3.89 13.35 9.86
CA CYS A 80 -2.68 12.56 9.62
C CYS A 80 -1.72 12.60 10.81
N VAL A 81 -1.57 13.76 11.47
CA VAL A 81 -0.74 13.91 12.67
C VAL A 81 -1.32 13.08 13.82
N GLU A 82 -2.61 13.22 14.12
CA GLU A 82 -3.31 12.45 15.16
C GLU A 82 -3.17 10.93 14.93
N THR A 83 -3.33 10.50 13.67
CA THR A 83 -3.16 9.10 13.28
C THR A 83 -1.71 8.63 13.45
N HIS A 84 -0.74 9.47 13.08
CA HIS A 84 0.68 9.17 13.24
C HIS A 84 1.07 8.99 14.71
N GLU A 85 0.63 9.90 15.59
CA GLU A 85 0.86 9.82 17.03
C GLU A 85 0.29 8.52 17.60
N THR A 86 -0.94 8.16 17.21
CA THR A 86 -1.57 6.88 17.60
C THR A 86 -0.72 5.68 17.16
N TRP A 87 -0.17 5.70 15.95
CA TRP A 87 0.67 4.61 15.45
C TRP A 87 2.04 4.51 16.13
N LEU A 88 2.55 5.60 16.72
CA LEU A 88 3.77 5.56 17.52
C LEU A 88 3.54 4.88 18.88
N GLU A 89 2.32 4.99 19.42
CA GLU A 89 1.93 4.41 20.71
C GLU A 89 1.46 2.95 20.61
N ASP A 90 0.90 2.56 19.46
CA ASP A 90 0.40 1.20 19.21
C ASP A 90 1.55 0.19 18.90
N ASN A 91 1.18 -1.07 18.77
CA ASN A 91 2.06 -2.17 18.43
C ASN A 91 2.75 -1.95 17.09
N ARG A 92 4.03 -2.31 17.04
CA ARG A 92 4.88 -2.14 15.85
C ARG A 92 4.30 -2.86 14.63
N TYR A 93 3.79 -2.08 13.67
CA TYR A 93 3.17 -2.60 12.44
C TYR A 93 4.15 -3.37 11.53
N LEU A 94 5.39 -2.87 11.40
CA LEU A 94 6.45 -3.54 10.65
C LEU A 94 7.76 -3.53 11.43
N ASN A 95 8.40 -4.70 11.56
CA ASN A 95 9.71 -4.80 12.19
C ASN A 95 10.85 -4.71 11.17
N MET A 96 11.45 -3.53 11.05
CA MET A 96 12.51 -3.24 10.06
C MET A 96 13.81 -4.04 10.24
N THR A 97 13.98 -4.77 11.36
CA THR A 97 15.13 -5.66 11.55
C THR A 97 15.16 -6.75 10.48
N PHE A 98 14.00 -7.33 10.13
CA PHE A 98 13.91 -8.38 9.11
C PHE A 98 14.41 -7.91 7.74
N LEU A 99 14.06 -6.68 7.34
CA LEU A 99 14.54 -6.11 6.08
C LEU A 99 16.05 -5.83 6.14
N THR A 100 16.53 -5.36 7.28
CA THR A 100 17.96 -5.05 7.48
C THR A 100 18.81 -6.33 7.39
N GLU A 101 18.37 -7.42 8.02
CA GLU A 101 19.03 -8.72 7.97
C GLU A 101 19.03 -9.30 6.56
N GLN A 102 17.87 -9.27 5.88
CA GLN A 102 17.78 -9.73 4.49
C GLN A 102 18.74 -8.95 3.57
N LYS A 103 18.81 -7.62 3.71
CA LYS A 103 19.75 -6.79 2.92
C LYS A 103 21.21 -7.14 3.19
N LYS A 104 21.58 -7.38 4.46
CA LYS A 104 22.94 -7.80 4.82
C LYS A 104 23.29 -9.13 4.17
N GLU A 105 22.37 -10.09 4.17
CA GLU A 105 22.59 -11.40 3.56
C GLU A 105 22.73 -11.29 2.04
N LEU A 106 21.89 -10.49 1.39
CA LEU A 106 22.01 -10.22 -0.05
C LEU A 106 23.36 -9.59 -0.42
N LEU A 107 23.89 -8.68 0.42
CA LEU A 107 25.20 -8.09 0.21
C LEU A 107 26.34 -9.10 0.36
N ARG A 108 26.25 -10.03 1.33
CA ARG A 108 27.24 -11.10 1.52
C ARG A 108 27.28 -12.07 0.34
N LEU A 109 26.12 -12.41 -0.22
CA LEU A 109 26.02 -13.31 -1.38
C LEU A 109 26.50 -12.66 -2.68
N ALA A 110 26.58 -11.33 -2.73
CA ALA A 110 27.02 -10.57 -3.90
C ALA A 110 28.52 -10.23 -3.88
N ALA A 111 29.21 -10.45 -2.76
CA ALA A 111 30.65 -10.27 -2.58
C ALA A 111 31.41 -11.57 -2.86
#